data_AF-A0A0R3A904-F1
#
_entry.id   AF-A0A0R3A904-F1
#
_cell.length_a   1.000
_cell.length_b   1.000
_cell.length_c   1.000
_cell.angle_alpha   90.00
_cell.angle_beta   90.00
_cell.angle_gamma   90.00
#
_symmetry.space_group_name_H-M   'P 1'
#
loop_
_entity.id
_entity.type
_entity.pdbx_description
1 polymer ?
#
loop_
_entity_poly.entity_id
_entity_poly.type
_entity_poly.pdbx_seq_one_letter_code
_entity_poly.pdbx_strand_id
1 'polypeptide(L)'
;MHLYGNYPSQWIQRYKEQNYAVIDPTVRHCKVSSEPVCWSDALFEECPQFWSDAKAHQLNVGIAQPSFNTRGYIALLSLSRQTRSIEEVELDSLKPLLKAFAETVGYHIFELEDALTQTLDIEFGHKEKEVLRWTADGKTSEEIGRILNVTADAVNFHLRNIQKKIGACNRVQAVTYAVAQGHI
;
A
#
# COMPACT_ATOMS: atom_id res chain seq x y z
N MET A 1 3.69 8.72 6.23
CA MET A 1 4.15 8.79 4.83
C MET A 1 5.59 9.24 4.85
N HIS A 2 6.50 8.39 4.39
CA HIS A 2 7.91 8.72 4.23
C HIS A 2 8.15 9.22 2.80
N LEU A 3 8.93 10.29 2.65
CA LEU A 3 9.26 10.90 1.35
C LEU A 3 10.77 10.83 1.18
N TYR A 4 11.22 10.15 0.13
CA TYR A 4 12.62 10.03 -0.26
C TYR A 4 12.77 10.60 -1.67
N GLY A 5 13.78 11.44 -1.88
CA GLY A 5 14.01 12.03 -3.20
C GLY A 5 14.77 13.34 -3.15
N ASN A 6 14.76 14.05 -4.27
CA ASN A 6 15.54 15.26 -4.52
C ASN A 6 14.67 16.48 -4.85
N TYR A 7 13.38 16.45 -4.51
CA TYR A 7 12.57 17.66 -4.60
C TYR A 7 13.13 18.79 -3.72
N PRO A 8 12.88 20.06 -4.07
CA PRO A 8 13.30 21.19 -3.26
C PRO A 8 12.87 21.00 -1.80
N SER A 9 13.78 21.23 -0.85
CA SER A 9 13.49 21.06 0.58
C SER A 9 12.30 21.92 1.03
N GLN A 10 12.18 23.12 0.47
CA GLN A 10 11.04 24.03 0.69
C GLN A 10 9.71 23.41 0.25
N TRP A 11 9.69 22.69 -0.87
CA TRP A 11 8.50 21.96 -1.31
C TRP A 11 8.15 20.82 -0.36
N ILE A 12 9.14 20.01 0.03
CA ILE A 12 8.92 18.88 0.96
C ILE A 12 8.38 19.39 2.29
N GLN A 13 8.89 20.52 2.78
CA GLN A 13 8.40 21.16 4.00
C GLN A 13 6.96 21.65 3.83
N ARG A 14 6.68 22.41 2.77
CA ARG A 14 5.33 22.91 2.45
C ARG A 14 4.32 21.77 2.33
N TYR A 15 4.68 20.69 1.64
CA TYR A 15 3.86 19.50 1.46
C TYR A 15 3.46 18.86 2.80
N LYS A 16 4.40 18.78 3.75
CA LYS A 16 4.16 18.26 5.10
C LYS A 16 3.31 19.22 5.93
N GLU A 17 3.64 20.50 5.95
CA GLU A 17 2.93 21.53 6.74
C GLU A 17 1.47 21.67 6.33
N GLN A 18 1.16 21.54 5.05
CA GLN A 18 -0.21 21.59 4.53
C GLN A 18 -0.92 20.24 4.51
N ASN A 19 -0.26 19.17 4.97
CA ASN A 19 -0.77 17.81 4.96
C ASN A 19 -1.29 17.37 3.58
N TYR A 20 -0.54 17.72 2.53
CA TYR A 20 -1.00 17.52 1.14
C TYR A 20 -1.18 16.05 0.76
N ALA A 21 -0.55 15.11 1.48
CA ALA A 21 -0.75 13.68 1.32
C ALA A 21 -2.23 13.24 1.32
N VAL A 22 -3.09 13.98 2.04
CA VAL A 22 -4.51 13.65 2.17
C VAL A 22 -5.31 14.02 0.91
N ILE A 23 -4.93 15.10 0.24
CA ILE A 23 -5.68 15.65 -0.91
C ILE A 23 -5.00 15.37 -2.26
N ASP A 24 -3.71 15.00 -2.24
CA ASP A 24 -2.91 14.74 -3.43
C ASP A 24 -3.57 13.68 -4.33
N PRO A 25 -4.03 14.06 -5.54
CA PRO A 25 -4.71 13.14 -6.44
C PRO A 25 -3.78 12.04 -6.95
N THR A 26 -2.46 12.25 -6.97
CA THR A 26 -1.50 11.18 -7.33
C THR A 26 -1.47 10.09 -6.27
N VAL A 27 -1.51 10.47 -4.99
CA VAL A 27 -1.63 9.55 -3.85
C VAL A 27 -2.98 8.83 -3.87
N ARG A 28 -4.08 9.55 -4.18
CA ARG A 28 -5.42 8.94 -4.32
C ARG A 28 -5.43 7.89 -5.44
N HIS A 29 -4.90 8.22 -6.62
CA HIS A 29 -4.78 7.32 -7.76
C HIS A 29 -3.99 6.05 -7.42
N CYS A 30 -2.85 6.19 -6.75
CA CYS A 30 -1.99 5.05 -6.38
C CYS A 30 -2.65 4.04 -5.45
N LYS A 31 -3.68 4.43 -4.69
CA LYS A 31 -4.39 3.52 -3.80
C LYS A 31 -5.35 2.58 -4.52
N VAL A 32 -5.71 2.89 -5.77
CA VAL A 32 -6.79 2.20 -6.50
C VAL A 32 -6.40 1.78 -7.91
N SER A 33 -5.20 2.10 -8.37
CA SER A 33 -4.72 1.79 -9.72
C SER A 33 -3.26 1.33 -9.71
N SER A 34 -2.91 0.45 -10.65
CA SER A 34 -1.53 0.07 -10.98
C SER A 34 -0.94 0.87 -12.14
N GLU A 35 -1.76 1.63 -12.85
CA GLU A 35 -1.36 2.40 -14.02
C GLU A 35 -0.70 3.71 -13.60
N PRO A 36 0.31 4.21 -14.34
CA PRO A 36 0.86 5.53 -14.09
C PRO A 36 -0.17 6.63 -14.36
N VAL A 37 -0.03 7.76 -13.68
CA VAL A 37 -0.80 8.97 -13.94
C VAL A 37 0.12 10.14 -14.25
N CYS A 38 -0.15 10.83 -15.37
CA CYS A 38 0.53 12.07 -15.74
C CYS A 38 -0.12 13.26 -15.05
N TRP A 39 0.71 14.17 -14.55
CA TRP A 39 0.27 15.43 -13.96
C TRP A 39 -0.35 16.33 -15.04
N SER A 40 -1.50 16.90 -14.73
CA SER A 40 -2.21 17.82 -15.62
C SER A 40 -3.09 18.75 -14.81
N ASP A 41 -3.45 19.91 -15.37
CA ASP A 41 -4.37 20.84 -14.70
C ASP A 41 -5.71 20.17 -14.35
N ALA A 42 -6.20 19.27 -15.21
CA ALA A 42 -7.41 18.48 -14.94
C ALA A 42 -7.25 17.52 -13.74
N LEU A 43 -6.09 16.87 -13.58
CA LEU A 43 -5.85 15.98 -12.45
C LEU A 43 -5.93 16.72 -11.11
N PHE A 44 -5.50 17.98 -11.08
CA PHE A 44 -5.43 18.79 -9.87
C PHE A 44 -6.57 19.82 -9.75
N GLU A 45 -7.63 19.71 -10.56
CA GLU A 45 -8.74 20.67 -10.58
C GLU A 45 -9.40 20.85 -9.20
N GLU A 46 -9.56 19.76 -8.45
CA GLU A 46 -10.13 19.76 -7.10
C GLU A 46 -9.17 20.29 -6.01
N CYS A 47 -7.89 20.52 -6.33
CA CYS A 47 -6.88 20.94 -5.37
C CYS A 47 -5.98 22.06 -5.94
N PRO A 48 -6.56 23.21 -6.32
CA PRO A 48 -5.83 24.26 -7.03
C PRO A 48 -4.70 24.88 -6.20
N GLN A 49 -4.85 24.99 -4.87
CA GLN A 49 -3.79 25.50 -4.00
C GLN A 49 -2.58 24.56 -3.97
N PHE A 50 -2.81 23.24 -3.87
CA PHE A 50 -1.75 22.24 -3.95
C PHE A 50 -0.96 22.40 -5.25
N TRP A 51 -1.69 22.53 -6.35
CA TRP A 51 -1.08 22.62 -7.67
C TRP A 51 -0.32 23.92 -7.90
N SER A 52 -0.87 25.04 -7.42
CA SER A 52 -0.19 26.34 -7.42
C SER A 52 1.12 26.28 -6.63
N ASP A 53 1.11 25.67 -5.44
CA ASP A 53 2.30 25.54 -4.62
C ASP A 53 3.35 24.64 -5.28
N ALA A 54 2.94 23.54 -5.92
CA ALA A 54 3.85 22.66 -6.67
C ALA A 54 4.53 23.42 -7.82
N LYS A 55 3.74 24.16 -8.61
CA LYS A 55 4.25 24.99 -9.72
C LYS A 55 5.20 26.10 -9.24
N ALA A 56 4.93 26.72 -8.09
CA ALA A 56 5.81 27.72 -7.48
C ALA A 56 7.22 27.16 -7.17
N HIS A 57 7.33 25.85 -6.98
CA HIS A 57 8.58 25.12 -6.77
C HIS A 57 9.09 24.42 -8.04
N GLN A 58 8.60 24.82 -9.23
CA GLN A 58 9.01 24.32 -10.54
C GLN A 58 8.67 22.83 -10.79
N LEU A 59 7.69 22.29 -10.04
CA LEU A 59 7.15 20.95 -10.22
C LEU A 59 5.94 21.02 -11.16
N ASN A 60 6.22 21.23 -12.45
CA ASN A 60 5.19 21.56 -13.44
C ASN A 60 4.71 20.35 -14.23
N VAL A 61 5.63 19.43 -14.54
CA VAL A 61 5.35 18.23 -15.34
C VAL A 61 5.87 17.03 -14.57
N GLY A 62 5.06 15.99 -14.47
CA GLY A 62 5.50 14.78 -13.81
C GLY A 62 4.59 13.59 -14.06
N ILE A 63 5.06 12.47 -13.55
CA ILE A 63 4.39 11.18 -13.60
C ILE A 63 4.49 10.53 -12.24
N ALA A 64 3.39 9.95 -11.83
CA ALA A 64 3.28 9.14 -10.63
C ALA A 64 3.04 7.68 -11.05
N GLN A 65 3.97 6.79 -10.69
CA GLN A 65 3.85 5.34 -10.90
C GLN A 65 3.59 4.66 -9.54
N PRO A 66 2.41 4.04 -9.35
CA PRO A 66 2.12 3.23 -8.17
C PRO A 66 2.99 1.95 -8.13
N SER A 67 3.32 1.50 -6.93
CA SER A 67 3.74 0.12 -6.66
C SER A 67 3.15 -0.38 -5.35
N PHE A 68 2.85 -1.68 -5.27
CA PHE A 68 2.28 -2.32 -4.09
C PHE A 68 2.89 -3.70 -3.89
N ASN A 69 2.91 -4.19 -2.65
CA ASN A 69 3.38 -5.54 -2.34
C ASN A 69 2.26 -6.42 -1.76
N THR A 70 2.57 -7.69 -1.56
CA THR A 70 1.64 -8.70 -1.01
C THR A 70 1.31 -8.48 0.48
N ARG A 71 2.04 -7.60 1.17
CA ARG A 71 1.81 -7.21 2.58
C ARG A 71 1.02 -5.90 2.70
N GLY A 72 0.35 -5.47 1.63
CA GLY A 72 -0.49 -4.26 1.62
C GLY A 72 0.27 -2.94 1.68
N TYR A 73 1.60 -2.96 1.52
CA TYR A 73 2.40 -1.74 1.41
C TYR A 73 2.13 -1.08 0.06
N ILE A 74 1.95 0.25 0.09
CA ILE A 74 1.73 1.08 -1.10
C ILE A 74 2.85 2.11 -1.16
N ALA A 75 3.58 2.10 -2.27
CA ALA A 75 4.60 3.09 -2.61
C ALA A 75 4.22 3.85 -3.89
N LEU A 76 4.78 5.04 -4.01
CA LEU A 76 4.58 5.92 -5.15
C LEU A 76 5.95 6.41 -5.63
N LEU A 77 6.30 6.08 -6.87
CA LEU A 77 7.41 6.70 -7.57
C LEU A 77 6.90 7.95 -8.26
N SER A 78 7.46 9.11 -7.88
CA SER A 78 7.15 10.39 -8.49
C SER A 78 8.36 10.95 -9.22
N LEU A 79 8.25 11.15 -10.53
CA LEU A 79 9.27 11.80 -11.35
C LEU A 79 8.71 13.09 -11.90
N SER A 80 9.49 14.17 -11.83
CA SER A 80 9.08 15.46 -12.39
C SER A 80 10.20 16.12 -13.17
N ARG A 81 9.81 16.97 -14.10
CA ARG A 81 10.68 17.92 -14.80
C ARG A 81 10.02 19.29 -14.87
N GLN A 82 10.84 20.31 -15.07
CA GLN A 82 10.38 21.70 -15.07
C GLN A 82 9.61 22.06 -16.36
N THR A 83 10.02 21.48 -17.49
CA THR A 83 9.56 21.83 -18.82
C THR A 83 9.31 20.58 -19.67
N ARG A 84 8.62 20.76 -20.82
CA ARG A 84 8.21 19.73 -21.79
C ARG A 84 7.14 18.77 -21.24
N SER A 85 5.94 18.81 -21.79
CA SER A 85 4.89 17.83 -21.47
C SER A 85 5.35 16.41 -21.79
N ILE A 86 4.86 15.43 -21.02
CA ILE A 86 5.09 14.01 -21.33
C ILE A 86 4.09 13.62 -22.41
N GLU A 87 4.59 13.28 -23.59
CA GLU A 87 3.77 12.83 -24.72
C GLU A 87 3.38 11.36 -24.55
N GLU A 88 2.31 10.93 -25.21
CA GLU A 88 1.81 9.55 -25.11
C GLU A 88 2.86 8.52 -25.56
N VAL A 89 3.59 8.80 -26.64
CA VAL A 89 4.68 7.94 -27.13
C VAL A 89 5.84 7.84 -26.13
N GLU A 90 6.16 8.95 -25.46
CA GLU A 90 7.18 8.99 -24.40
C GLU A 90 6.71 8.16 -23.20
N LEU A 91 5.46 8.34 -22.78
CA LEU A 91 4.85 7.61 -21.69
C LEU A 91 4.85 6.10 -21.95
N ASP A 92 4.40 5.68 -23.13
CA ASP A 92 4.33 4.26 -23.51
C ASP A 92 5.71 3.61 -23.52
N SER A 93 6.72 4.35 -23.97
CA SER A 93 8.11 3.89 -23.95
C SER A 93 8.68 3.78 -22.53
N LEU A 94 8.25 4.66 -21.61
CA LEU A 94 8.73 4.68 -20.23
C LEU A 94 7.99 3.72 -19.31
N LYS A 95 6.73 3.37 -19.60
CA LYS A 95 5.86 2.52 -18.76
C LYS A 95 6.56 1.28 -18.19
N PRO A 96 7.24 0.42 -19.00
CA PRO A 96 7.88 -0.78 -18.47
C PRO A 96 8.99 -0.47 -17.47
N LEU A 97 9.78 0.58 -17.75
CA LEU A 97 10.89 1.00 -16.90
C LEU A 97 10.40 1.63 -15.59
N LEU A 98 9.37 2.49 -15.66
CA LEU A 98 8.76 3.10 -14.48
C LEU A 98 8.22 2.04 -13.55
N LYS A 99 7.49 1.06 -14.10
CA LYS A 99 6.93 -0.05 -13.32
C LYS A 99 8.02 -0.87 -12.64
N ALA A 100 9.01 -1.34 -13.42
CA ALA A 100 10.10 -2.13 -12.87
C ALA A 100 10.86 -1.38 -11.77
N PHE A 101 11.18 -0.10 -12.00
CA PHE A 101 11.88 0.71 -11.01
C PHE A 101 11.04 0.94 -9.74
N ALA A 102 9.76 1.30 -9.88
CA ALA A 102 8.87 1.54 -8.76
C ALA A 102 8.66 0.27 -7.90
N GLU A 103 8.56 -0.90 -8.52
CA GLU A 103 8.44 -2.18 -7.83
C GLU A 103 9.75 -2.56 -7.12
N THR A 104 10.89 -2.50 -7.80
CA THR A 104 12.20 -2.85 -7.21
C THR A 104 12.57 -1.93 -6.05
N VAL A 105 12.44 -0.61 -6.23
CA VAL A 105 12.75 0.35 -5.16
C VAL A 105 11.73 0.26 -4.03
N GLY A 106 10.44 0.12 -4.36
CA GLY A 106 9.39 -0.06 -3.36
C GLY A 106 9.60 -1.30 -2.48
N TYR A 107 10.03 -2.42 -3.09
CA TYR A 107 10.38 -3.65 -2.39
C TYR A 107 11.54 -3.43 -1.39
N HIS A 108 12.64 -2.84 -1.83
CA HIS A 108 13.80 -2.64 -0.95
C HIS A 108 13.57 -1.59 0.14
N ILE A 109 12.82 -0.52 -0.13
CA ILE A 109 12.42 0.43 0.91
C ILE A 109 11.57 -0.29 1.96
N PHE A 110 10.60 -1.10 1.51
CA PHE A 110 9.78 -1.88 2.41
C PHE A 110 10.63 -2.84 3.27
N GLU A 111 11.54 -3.61 2.69
CA GLU A 111 12.42 -4.52 3.45
C GLU A 111 13.23 -3.78 4.53
N LEU A 112 13.74 -2.59 4.20
CA LEU A 112 14.48 -1.76 5.15
C LEU A 112 13.57 -1.23 6.28
N GLU A 113 12.36 -0.76 5.96
CA GLU A 113 11.39 -0.29 6.95
C GLU A 113 10.88 -1.43 7.84
N ASP A 114 10.60 -2.60 7.26
CA ASP A 114 10.17 -3.82 7.96
C ASP A 114 11.26 -4.29 8.95
N ALA A 115 12.51 -4.36 8.49
CA ALA A 115 13.66 -4.71 9.34
C ALA A 115 13.86 -3.72 10.51
N LEU A 116 13.59 -2.43 10.30
CA LEU A 116 13.70 -1.40 11.35
C LEU A 116 12.55 -1.47 12.36
N THR A 117 11.37 -1.89 11.92
CA THR A 117 10.16 -1.91 12.76
C THR A 117 10.01 -3.20 13.57
N GLN A 118 10.83 -4.23 13.31
CA GLN A 118 10.74 -5.54 13.98
C GLN A 118 9.31 -6.07 14.02
N THR A 119 8.57 -5.92 12.92
CA THR A 119 7.33 -6.67 12.71
C THR A 119 7.68 -8.13 12.96
N LEU A 120 7.17 -8.67 14.07
CA LEU A 120 7.39 -10.08 14.40
C LEU A 120 6.92 -10.87 13.18
N ASP A 121 7.81 -11.63 12.56
CA ASP A 121 7.45 -12.59 11.51
C ASP A 121 6.60 -13.67 12.18
N ILE A 122 5.32 -13.35 12.37
CA ILE A 122 4.36 -14.25 13.02
C ILE A 122 3.95 -15.26 11.96
N GLU A 123 4.54 -16.44 12.06
CA GLU A 123 4.17 -17.52 11.17
C GLU A 123 2.96 -18.31 11.70
N PHE A 124 1.92 -18.37 10.87
CA PHE A 124 0.78 -19.24 11.10
C PHE A 124 1.03 -20.63 10.52
N GLY A 125 0.76 -21.66 11.32
CA GLY A 125 0.80 -23.04 10.86
C GLY A 125 -0.27 -23.30 9.81
N HIS A 126 -0.13 -24.39 9.05
CA HIS A 126 -1.05 -24.72 7.96
C HIS A 126 -2.53 -24.76 8.39
N LYS A 127 -2.82 -25.41 9.53
CA LYS A 127 -4.18 -25.49 10.09
C LYS A 127 -4.72 -24.14 10.57
N GLU A 128 -3.85 -23.27 11.09
CA GLU A 128 -4.24 -21.91 11.48
C GLU A 128 -4.62 -21.08 10.25
N LYS A 129 -3.87 -21.19 9.14
CA LYS A 129 -4.21 -20.53 7.87
C LYS A 129 -5.52 -21.04 7.28
N GLU A 130 -5.78 -22.36 7.32
CA GLU A 130 -7.06 -22.92 6.85
C GLU A 130 -8.24 -22.40 7.68
N VAL A 131 -8.12 -22.40 9.01
CA VAL A 131 -9.15 -21.86 9.90
C VAL A 131 -9.38 -20.36 9.65
N LEU A 132 -8.30 -19.59 9.47
CA LEU A 132 -8.37 -18.16 9.16
C LEU A 132 -9.07 -17.88 7.83
N ARG A 133 -8.75 -18.62 6.76
CA ARG A 133 -9.39 -18.49 5.44
C ARG A 133 -10.90 -18.69 5.51
N TRP A 134 -11.34 -19.80 6.09
CA TRP A 134 -12.78 -20.06 6.21
C TRP A 134 -13.48 -19.08 7.16
N THR A 135 -12.78 -18.58 8.18
CA THR A 135 -13.32 -17.52 9.04
C THR A 135 -13.45 -16.20 8.26
N ALA A 136 -12.52 -15.90 7.35
CA ALA A 136 -12.58 -14.73 6.47
C ALA A 136 -13.77 -14.81 5.48
N ASP A 137 -14.08 -16.03 5.00
CA ASP A 137 -15.27 -16.31 4.20
C ASP A 137 -16.59 -16.30 5.00
N GLY A 138 -16.54 -15.94 6.30
CA GLY A 138 -17.71 -15.78 7.15
C GLY A 138 -18.27 -17.08 7.74
N LYS A 139 -17.51 -18.18 7.70
CA LYS A 139 -17.97 -19.48 8.25
C LYS A 139 -17.94 -19.50 9.77
N THR A 140 -18.93 -20.15 10.36
CA THR A 140 -18.99 -20.45 11.79
C THR A 140 -18.04 -21.58 12.17
N SER A 141 -17.66 -21.68 13.46
CA SER A 141 -16.75 -22.74 13.92
C SER A 141 -17.28 -24.16 13.64
N GLU A 142 -18.60 -24.34 13.62
CA GLU A 142 -19.25 -25.62 13.27
C GLU A 142 -19.10 -25.93 11.78
N GLU A 143 -19.33 -24.97 10.90
CA GLU A 143 -19.17 -25.14 9.45
C GLU A 143 -17.71 -25.41 9.09
N ILE A 144 -16.77 -24.67 9.70
CA ILE A 144 -15.33 -24.89 9.52
C ILE A 144 -14.95 -26.29 9.99
N GLY A 145 -15.48 -26.74 11.13
CA GLY A 145 -15.27 -28.09 11.63
C GLY A 145 -15.72 -29.15 10.64
N ARG A 146 -16.90 -28.99 10.04
CA ARG A 146 -17.39 -29.89 8.98
C ARG A 146 -16.49 -29.87 7.74
N ILE A 147 -16.03 -28.69 7.29
CA ILE A 147 -15.18 -28.55 6.11
C ILE A 147 -13.79 -29.19 6.32
N LEU A 148 -13.19 -28.98 7.48
CA LEU A 148 -11.84 -29.45 7.80
C LEU A 148 -11.81 -30.83 8.47
N ASN A 149 -12.98 -31.46 8.65
CA ASN A 149 -13.17 -32.73 9.34
C ASN A 149 -12.58 -32.74 10.78
N VAL A 150 -12.89 -31.70 11.56
CA VAL A 150 -12.49 -31.52 12.96
C VAL A 150 -13.67 -31.01 13.81
N THR A 151 -13.56 -31.04 15.13
CA THR A 151 -14.60 -30.50 16.01
C THR A 151 -14.61 -28.96 16.02
N ALA A 152 -15.77 -28.36 16.30
CA ALA A 152 -15.87 -26.91 16.48
C ALA A 152 -14.94 -26.40 17.61
N ASP A 153 -14.70 -27.21 18.64
CA ASP A 153 -13.76 -26.89 19.72
C ASP A 153 -12.31 -26.86 19.25
N ALA A 154 -11.91 -27.75 18.34
CA ALA A 154 -10.59 -27.71 17.73
C ALA A 154 -10.41 -26.43 16.89
N VAL A 155 -11.43 -26.01 16.14
CA VAL A 155 -11.42 -24.72 15.43
C VAL A 155 -11.27 -23.55 16.41
N ASN A 156 -12.05 -23.53 17.49
CA ASN A 156 -11.96 -22.50 18.52
C ASN A 156 -10.60 -22.49 19.24
N PHE A 157 -9.98 -23.66 19.42
CA PHE A 157 -8.62 -23.77 19.94
C PHE A 157 -7.60 -23.09 19.01
N HIS A 158 -7.64 -23.37 17.70
CA HIS A 158 -6.79 -22.68 16.73
C HIS A 158 -7.02 -21.15 16.73
N LEU A 159 -8.27 -20.69 16.72
CA LEU A 159 -8.59 -19.26 16.77
C LEU A 159 -8.04 -18.57 18.03
N ARG A 160 -8.10 -19.22 19.20
CA ARG A 160 -7.50 -18.68 20.44
C ARG A 160 -5.98 -18.60 20.36
N ASN A 161 -5.32 -19.60 19.78
CA ASN A 161 -3.87 -19.59 19.61
C ASN A 161 -3.44 -18.48 18.64
N ILE A 162 -4.14 -18.33 17.52
CA ILE A 162 -3.94 -17.23 16.57
C ILE A 162 -4.07 -15.89 17.29
N GLN A 163 -5.19 -15.65 17.99
CA GLN A 163 -5.43 -14.41 18.73
C GLN A 163 -4.32 -14.10 19.73
N LYS A 164 -3.86 -15.11 20.47
CA LYS A 164 -2.74 -14.96 21.41
C LYS A 164 -1.42 -14.63 20.71
N LYS A 165 -1.13 -15.22 19.56
CA LYS A 165 0.10 -14.97 18.79
C LYS A 165 0.22 -13.51 18.34
N ILE A 166 -0.88 -12.92 17.87
CA ILE A 166 -0.90 -11.55 17.30
C ILE A 166 -1.46 -10.49 18.26
N GLY A 167 -1.84 -10.87 19.49
CA GLY A 167 -2.48 -9.96 20.43
C GLY A 167 -3.87 -9.46 20.00
N ALA A 168 -4.60 -10.23 19.18
CA ALA A 168 -5.94 -9.86 18.74
C ALA A 168 -6.99 -10.16 19.84
N CYS A 169 -7.93 -9.24 20.04
CA CYS A 169 -8.99 -9.35 21.03
C CYS A 169 -10.16 -10.23 20.58
N ASN A 170 -10.29 -10.47 19.28
CA ASN A 170 -11.38 -11.29 18.72
C ASN A 170 -10.99 -11.88 17.36
N ARG A 171 -11.83 -12.81 16.87
CA ARG A 171 -11.60 -13.53 15.60
C ARG A 171 -11.62 -12.60 14.38
N VAL A 172 -12.40 -11.52 14.41
CA VAL A 172 -12.51 -10.56 13.30
C VAL A 172 -11.18 -9.81 13.17
N GLN A 173 -10.65 -9.26 14.25
CA GLN A 173 -9.33 -8.63 14.27
C GLN A 173 -8.23 -9.60 13.83
N ALA A 174 -8.32 -10.87 14.23
CA ALA A 174 -7.36 -11.88 13.81
C ALA A 174 -7.39 -12.15 12.30
N VAL A 175 -8.58 -12.23 11.70
CA VAL A 175 -8.75 -12.33 10.26
C VAL A 175 -8.25 -11.06 9.56
N THR A 176 -8.65 -9.87 10.03
CA THR A 176 -8.23 -8.60 9.43
C THR A 176 -6.71 -8.45 9.44
N TYR A 177 -6.05 -8.82 10.54
CA TYR A 177 -4.59 -8.86 10.62
C TYR A 177 -4.00 -9.83 9.59
N ALA A 178 -4.51 -11.07 9.53
CA ALA A 178 -3.99 -12.08 8.62
C ALA A 178 -4.14 -11.67 7.13
N VAL A 179 -5.26 -11.03 6.75
CA VAL A 179 -5.47 -10.48 5.41
C VAL A 179 -4.52 -9.30 5.15
N ALA A 180 -4.45 -8.34 6.07
CA ALA A 180 -3.61 -7.15 5.90
C ALA A 180 -2.12 -7.46 5.75
N GLN A 181 -1.65 -8.52 6.42
CA GLN A 181 -0.26 -8.98 6.35
C GLN A 181 0.00 -10.02 5.24
N GLY A 182 -1.01 -10.34 4.42
CA GLY A 182 -0.86 -11.27 3.29
C GLY A 182 -0.65 -12.74 3.71
N HIS A 183 -1.13 -13.13 4.90
CA HIS A 183 -1.01 -14.51 5.37
C HIS A 183 -2.09 -15.46 4.82
N ILE A 184 -3.24 -14.92 4.39
CA ILE A 184 -4.39 -15.69 3.87
C ILE A 184 -4.98 -15.10 2.61
#